data_AF-A0A533XDV9-F1
#
_entry.id   AF-A0A533XDV9-F1
#
_cell.length_a   1.000
_cell.length_b   1.000
_cell.length_c   1.000
_cell.angle_alpha   90.00
_cell.angle_beta   90.00
_cell.angle_gamma   90.00
#
_symmetry.space_group_name_H-M   'P 1'
#
loop_
_entity.id
_entity.type
_entity.pdbx_description
1 polymer ?
#
loop_
_entity_poly.entity_id
_entity_poly.type
_entity_poly.pdbx_seq_one_letter_code
_entity_poly.pdbx_strand_id
1 'polypeptide(L)'
;MLKRGTTSGCQVWGAVGFRDAVTDSPEDRRWVARKFCDDLQAALTENPTLNAFVFFTNVELTSAEEDALIREGKARGLGYVEVFTRKRLRILLDNPAALRLPIQELSVPMSESAWASFLGRFGAQLQRLMLTQLEAVEQHLARLEFFKDCANPLNEAGVFVQLRHGRSPHEIGHFRILVQIMSIQSPDPSPTLCLSSRDGDPIWERGDEEGRIVGVKSRLWSRNPEGEIRAAVPSKQRSHPSPASLLGTLGDLDQRHLFVYITKPLFERIRGIGVQVNNYVLAFVDRESLVPIDTDPLIPWPEPLTDRERAVPWIELLLKAESPSLPPPAWPTKNWYLDFSRSTPTKLPTT
;
A
#
# COMPACT_ATOMS: atom_id res chain seq x y z
N MET A 1 53.00 24.16 15.57
CA MET A 1 53.90 23.08 16.01
C MET A 1 53.08 22.10 16.84
N LEU A 2 52.46 21.10 16.20
CA LEU A 2 51.58 20.12 16.84
C LEU A 2 52.21 18.75 16.62
N LYS A 3 52.60 18.11 17.73
CA LYS A 3 53.26 16.81 17.74
C LYS A 3 52.33 15.76 17.11
N ARG A 4 52.80 15.10 16.05
CA ARG A 4 52.25 13.81 15.60
C ARG A 4 52.51 12.79 16.71
N GLY A 5 51.46 12.43 17.46
CA GLY A 5 51.44 11.25 18.29
C GLY A 5 51.00 10.06 17.45
N THR A 6 51.89 9.11 17.25
CA THR A 6 51.61 7.78 16.70
C THR A 6 50.68 7.01 17.66
N THR A 7 49.41 6.82 17.32
CA THR A 7 48.52 5.90 18.06
C THR A 7 48.69 4.47 17.56
N SER A 8 49.91 3.96 17.66
CA SER A 8 50.18 2.52 17.64
C SER A 8 50.01 2.04 19.07
N GLY A 9 48.85 1.44 19.42
CA GLY A 9 48.69 0.71 20.69
C GLY A 9 47.42 0.96 21.51
N CYS A 10 46.38 1.61 21.01
CA CYS A 10 45.14 1.76 21.78
C CYS A 10 44.31 0.46 21.72
N GLN A 11 44.33 -0.33 22.78
CA GLN A 11 43.51 -1.53 22.89
C GLN A 11 42.13 -1.16 23.44
N VAL A 12 41.09 -1.60 22.71
CA VAL A 12 39.68 -1.30 22.97
C VAL A 12 38.93 -2.61 23.11
N TRP A 13 38.17 -2.77 24.19
CA TRP A 13 37.39 -3.97 24.45
C TRP A 13 35.90 -3.67 24.47
N GLY A 14 35.12 -4.59 23.93
CA GLY A 14 33.67 -4.49 23.81
C GLY A 14 32.99 -5.60 24.60
N ALA A 15 31.92 -5.27 25.31
CA ALA A 15 31.09 -6.24 26.02
C ALA A 15 29.60 -6.00 25.75
N VAL A 16 28.81 -7.08 25.83
CA VAL A 16 27.38 -7.08 25.52
C VAL A 16 26.60 -7.63 26.71
N GLY A 17 25.73 -6.81 27.28
CA GLY A 17 24.83 -7.14 28.38
C GLY A 17 23.38 -7.15 27.94
N PHE A 18 22.99 -8.11 27.09
CA PHE A 18 21.60 -8.25 26.66
C PHE A 18 20.86 -9.23 27.55
N ARG A 19 19.63 -8.88 27.93
CA ARG A 19 18.73 -9.73 28.72
C ARG A 19 17.44 -9.98 27.94
N ASP A 20 16.88 -11.17 28.06
CA ASP A 20 15.59 -11.48 27.47
C ASP A 20 14.45 -10.85 28.29
N ALA A 21 13.35 -10.48 27.62
CA ALA A 21 12.15 -9.92 28.23
C ALA A 21 12.39 -8.67 29.12
N VAL A 22 13.25 -7.76 28.67
CA VAL A 22 13.56 -6.50 29.37
C VAL A 22 12.33 -5.60 29.50
N THR A 23 12.13 -5.06 30.70
CA THR A 23 11.03 -4.11 31.00
C THR A 23 11.54 -2.75 31.48
N ASP A 24 12.86 -2.54 31.48
CA ASP A 24 13.53 -1.35 32.01
C ASP A 24 13.24 -1.08 33.49
N SER A 25 12.89 -2.16 34.20
CA SER A 25 12.62 -2.14 35.63
C SER A 25 13.88 -1.77 36.43
N PRO A 26 13.73 -1.29 37.68
CA PRO A 26 14.88 -1.08 38.56
C PRO A 26 15.71 -2.35 38.81
N GLU A 27 15.14 -3.55 38.60
CA GLU A 27 15.88 -4.81 38.64
C GLU A 27 16.78 -4.98 37.41
N ASP A 28 16.24 -4.73 36.21
CA ASP A 28 16.99 -4.81 34.95
C ASP A 28 18.20 -3.86 34.96
N ARG A 29 18.01 -2.63 35.45
CA ARG A 29 19.11 -1.66 35.52
C ARG A 29 20.20 -2.05 36.52
N ARG A 30 19.80 -2.60 37.68
CA ARG A 30 20.75 -3.15 38.66
C ARG A 30 21.52 -4.34 38.10
N TRP A 31 20.84 -5.19 37.33
CA TRP A 31 21.48 -6.32 36.66
C TRP A 31 22.51 -5.85 35.62
N VAL A 32 22.15 -4.88 34.77
CA VAL A 32 23.06 -4.30 33.77
C VAL A 32 24.28 -3.66 34.43
N ALA A 33 24.09 -2.91 35.51
CA ALA A 33 25.20 -2.29 36.23
C ALA A 33 26.18 -3.34 36.79
N ARG A 34 25.68 -4.47 37.32
CA ARG A 34 26.54 -5.58 37.74
C ARG A 34 27.27 -6.20 36.56
N LYS A 35 26.56 -6.51 35.48
CA LYS A 35 27.15 -7.10 34.27
C LYS A 35 28.26 -6.23 33.69
N PHE A 36 28.04 -4.92 33.64
CA PHE A 36 29.05 -3.95 33.23
C PHE A 36 30.32 -4.05 34.09
N CYS A 37 30.17 -4.03 35.42
CA CYS A 37 31.30 -4.13 36.34
C CYS A 37 32.04 -5.47 36.23
N ASP A 38 31.31 -6.57 36.08
CA ASP A 38 31.87 -7.92 35.95
C ASP A 38 32.69 -8.04 34.64
N ASP A 39 32.13 -7.56 33.53
CA ASP A 39 32.79 -7.59 32.22
C ASP A 39 33.98 -6.65 32.15
N LEU A 40 33.86 -5.46 32.75
CA LEU A 40 34.97 -4.52 32.86
C LEU A 40 36.11 -5.11 33.70
N GLN A 41 35.78 -5.79 34.81
CA GLN A 41 36.78 -6.44 35.65
C GLN A 41 37.47 -7.59 34.91
N ALA A 42 36.71 -8.41 34.18
CA ALA A 42 37.27 -9.45 33.33
C ALA A 42 38.22 -8.86 32.28
N ALA A 43 37.80 -7.77 31.63
CA ALA A 43 38.59 -7.08 30.61
C ALA A 43 39.91 -6.53 31.15
N LEU A 44 39.88 -5.90 32.33
CA LEU A 44 41.09 -5.38 32.98
C LEU A 44 42.00 -6.49 33.54
N THR A 45 41.42 -7.64 33.90
CA THR A 45 42.19 -8.80 34.38
C THR A 45 42.97 -9.44 33.24
N GLU A 46 42.32 -9.63 32.09
CA GLU A 46 42.96 -10.22 30.92
C GLU A 46 43.89 -9.21 30.22
N ASN A 47 43.57 -7.92 30.29
CA ASN A 47 44.39 -6.86 29.77
C ASN A 47 44.50 -5.64 30.71
N PRO A 48 45.51 -5.61 31.58
CA PRO A 48 45.74 -4.49 32.50
C PRO A 48 46.09 -3.16 31.80
N THR A 49 46.47 -3.20 30.53
CA THR A 49 46.83 -2.01 29.73
C THR A 49 45.68 -1.48 28.88
N LEU A 50 44.45 -1.94 29.13
CA LEU A 50 43.26 -1.49 28.42
C LEU A 50 43.08 0.04 28.58
N ASN A 51 42.87 0.75 27.46
CA ASN A 51 42.67 2.19 27.49
C ASN A 51 41.21 2.59 27.23
N ALA A 52 40.44 1.73 26.57
CA ALA A 52 39.06 2.01 26.22
C ALA A 52 38.14 0.80 26.40
N PHE A 53 36.92 1.04 26.88
CA PHE A 53 35.90 0.02 27.06
C PHE A 53 34.55 0.48 26.52
N VAL A 54 33.91 -0.37 25.72
CA VAL A 54 32.60 -0.10 25.11
C VAL A 54 31.61 -1.16 25.57
N PHE A 55 30.46 -0.74 26.05
CA PHE A 55 29.44 -1.64 26.58
C PHE A 55 28.09 -1.45 25.88
N PHE A 56 27.50 -2.54 25.40
CA PHE A 56 26.22 -2.54 24.71
C PHE A 56 25.13 -3.17 25.58
N THR A 57 24.00 -2.49 25.73
CA THR A 57 22.86 -3.01 26.50
C THR A 57 21.52 -2.75 25.80
N ASN A 58 20.60 -3.71 25.93
CA ASN A 58 19.21 -3.58 25.47
C ASN A 58 18.26 -3.06 26.57
N VAL A 59 18.79 -2.66 27.73
CA VAL A 59 18.07 -1.96 28.80
C VAL A 59 18.23 -0.46 28.65
N GLU A 60 17.15 0.29 28.84
CA GLU A 60 17.22 1.75 28.86
C GLU A 60 17.69 2.26 30.23
N LEU A 61 18.74 3.09 30.21
CA LEU A 61 19.31 3.74 31.38
C LEU A 61 18.95 5.22 31.37
N THR A 62 18.78 5.80 32.54
CA THR A 62 18.76 7.27 32.69
C THR A 62 20.16 7.83 32.51
N SER A 63 20.27 9.11 32.16
CA SER A 63 21.58 9.78 32.02
C SER A 63 22.44 9.67 33.28
N ALA A 64 21.82 9.75 34.47
CA ALA A 64 22.53 9.59 35.74
C ALA A 64 23.10 8.19 35.96
N GLU A 65 22.40 7.15 35.50
CA GLU A 65 22.86 5.76 35.56
C GLU A 65 23.98 5.49 34.55
N GLU A 66 23.87 6.02 33.33
CA GLU A 66 24.94 5.96 32.31
C GLU A 66 26.22 6.65 32.79
N ASP A 67 26.10 7.86 33.34
CA ASP A 67 27.21 8.61 33.91
C ASP A 67 27.86 7.90 35.11
N ALA A 68 27.08 7.12 35.87
CA ALA A 68 27.63 6.29 36.95
C ALA A 68 28.54 5.18 36.40
N LEU A 69 28.12 4.48 35.34
CA LEU A 69 28.93 3.42 34.71
C LEU A 69 30.21 3.99 34.06
N ILE A 70 30.10 5.14 33.39
CA ILE A 70 31.25 5.81 32.78
C ILE A 70 32.26 6.25 33.85
N ARG A 71 31.78 6.82 34.97
CA ARG A 71 32.64 7.19 36.10
C ARG A 71 33.34 5.98 36.70
N GLU A 72 32.64 4.86 36.84
CA GLU A 72 33.23 3.61 37.35
C GLU A 72 34.37 3.13 36.45
N GLY A 73 34.18 3.12 35.13
CA GLY A 73 35.25 2.72 34.20
C GLY A 73 36.46 3.66 34.22
N LYS A 74 36.24 4.97 34.32
CA LYS A 74 37.32 5.96 34.46
C LYS A 74 38.06 5.83 35.79
N ALA A 75 37.35 5.55 36.88
CA ALA A 75 37.95 5.32 38.20
C ALA A 75 38.90 4.10 38.20
N ARG A 76 38.67 3.13 37.31
CA ARG A 76 39.53 1.96 37.10
C ARG A 76 40.67 2.18 36.08
N GLY A 77 40.92 3.43 35.69
CA GLY A 77 42.09 3.81 34.89
C GLY A 77 41.86 3.85 33.38
N LEU A 78 40.63 3.69 32.89
CA LEU A 78 40.33 3.80 31.46
C LEU A 78 40.33 5.26 31.00
N GLY A 79 41.00 5.54 29.89
CA GLY A 79 40.95 6.84 29.22
C GLY A 79 39.61 7.10 28.53
N TYR A 80 38.91 6.04 28.09
CA TYR A 80 37.63 6.13 27.39
C TYR A 80 36.65 5.03 27.81
N VAL A 81 35.39 5.42 28.05
CA VAL A 81 34.30 4.49 28.37
C VAL A 81 33.06 4.96 27.64
N GLU A 82 32.42 4.07 26.90
CA GLU A 82 31.16 4.36 26.22
C GLU A 82 30.11 3.28 26.50
N VAL A 83 28.88 3.70 26.76
CA VAL A 83 27.74 2.82 26.99
C VAL A 83 26.67 3.11 25.93
N PHE A 84 26.29 2.08 25.19
CA PHE A 84 25.25 2.14 24.18
C PHE A 84 23.97 1.52 24.72
N THR A 85 23.02 2.37 25.09
CA THR A 85 21.67 1.95 25.51
C THR A 85 20.81 1.56 24.32
N ARG A 86 19.68 0.90 24.59
CA ARG A 86 18.71 0.49 23.57
C ARG A 86 18.28 1.66 22.67
N LYS A 87 17.95 2.83 23.23
CA LYS A 87 17.58 4.03 22.46
C LYS A 87 18.73 4.51 21.58
N ARG A 88 19.97 4.53 22.09
CA ARG A 88 21.15 4.95 21.34
C ARG A 88 21.44 3.99 20.19
N LEU A 89 21.38 2.69 20.45
CA LEU A 89 21.50 1.64 19.44
C LEU A 89 20.41 1.75 18.38
N ARG A 90 19.16 1.97 18.81
CA ARG A 90 18.04 2.16 17.90
C ARG A 90 18.21 3.40 17.03
N ILE A 91 18.64 4.54 17.58
CA ILE A 91 18.91 5.76 16.79
C ILE A 91 20.04 5.51 15.77
N LEU A 92 21.07 4.76 16.14
CA LEU A 92 22.18 4.38 15.26
C LEU A 92 21.76 3.37 14.17
N LEU A 93 20.72 2.57 14.41
CA LEU A 93 20.21 1.61 13.42
C LEU A 93 19.08 2.20 12.57
N ASP A 94 18.25 3.08 13.14
CA ASP A 94 17.09 3.71 12.51
C ASP A 94 17.50 4.91 11.63
N ASN A 95 18.72 5.44 11.77
CA ASN A 95 19.22 6.52 10.92
C ASN A 95 19.96 5.94 9.69
N PRO A 96 19.46 6.13 8.46
CA PRO A 96 20.16 5.71 7.24
C PRO A 96 21.52 6.40 7.04
N ALA A 97 21.78 7.53 7.72
CA ALA A 97 23.10 8.15 7.78
C ALA A 97 24.05 7.49 8.80
N ALA A 98 23.56 6.75 9.79
CA ALA A 98 24.41 6.01 10.72
C ALA A 98 24.97 4.71 10.10
N LEU A 99 24.33 4.21 9.04
CA LEU A 99 24.94 3.25 8.10
C LEU A 99 26.11 3.85 7.28
N ARG A 100 26.37 5.17 7.38
CA ARG A 100 27.56 5.84 6.81
C ARG A 100 28.72 6.02 7.79
N LEU A 101 28.61 5.56 9.04
CA LEU A 101 29.75 5.54 9.97
C LEU A 101 30.40 4.16 9.92
N PRO A 102 31.35 4.00 8.97
CA PRO A 102 32.75 4.00 9.40
C PRO A 102 33.70 4.76 8.45
N ILE A 103 33.40 6.01 8.02
CA ILE A 103 34.29 6.65 7.02
C ILE A 103 34.66 8.12 7.26
N GLN A 104 33.83 8.94 7.91
CA GLN A 104 34.20 10.37 8.05
C GLN A 104 35.06 10.70 9.28
N GLU A 105 34.96 9.95 10.38
CA GLU A 105 35.72 10.26 11.61
C GLU A 105 36.89 9.28 11.90
N LEU A 106 36.90 8.10 11.28
CA LEU A 106 38.06 7.22 11.26
C LEU A 106 38.79 7.43 9.94
N SER A 107 39.83 8.27 9.97
CA SER A 107 40.75 8.51 8.84
C SER A 107 41.63 7.28 8.55
N VAL A 108 41.05 6.08 8.55
CA VAL A 108 41.72 4.83 8.18
C VAL A 108 41.03 4.33 6.92
N PRO A 109 41.72 4.30 5.76
CA PRO A 109 41.14 3.72 4.56
C PRO A 109 40.85 2.23 4.81
N MET A 110 39.57 1.85 4.73
CA MET A 110 39.17 0.44 4.74
C MET A 110 39.86 -0.28 3.57
N SER A 111 40.43 -1.46 3.83
CA SER A 111 40.97 -2.30 2.77
C SER A 111 39.84 -2.76 1.84
N GLU A 112 40.16 -2.99 0.57
CA GLU A 112 39.23 -3.48 -0.45
C GLU A 112 38.55 -4.81 -0.03
N SER A 113 39.28 -5.64 0.71
CA SER A 113 38.78 -6.89 1.29
C SER A 113 37.73 -6.70 2.40
N ALA A 114 37.90 -5.68 3.24
CA ALA A 114 36.93 -5.35 4.29
C ALA A 114 35.65 -4.78 3.68
N TRP A 115 35.78 -3.96 2.63
CA TRP A 115 34.66 -3.47 1.83
C TRP A 115 33.87 -4.59 1.16
N ALA A 116 34.57 -5.53 0.50
CA ALA A 116 33.93 -6.68 -0.14
C ALA A 116 33.21 -7.57 0.89
N SER A 117 33.80 -7.79 2.07
CA SER A 117 33.17 -8.59 3.13
C SER A 117 31.97 -7.87 3.78
N PHE A 118 32.01 -6.55 3.90
CA PHE A 118 30.89 -5.75 4.39
C PHE A 118 29.71 -5.78 3.41
N LEU A 119 29.97 -5.51 2.12
CA LEU A 119 28.95 -5.58 1.07
C LEU A 119 28.42 -7.01 0.90
N GLY A 120 29.28 -8.02 1.01
CA GLY A 120 28.85 -9.42 0.97
C GLY A 120 27.93 -9.81 2.12
N ARG A 121 28.11 -9.23 3.32
CA ARG A 121 27.28 -9.53 4.50
C ARG A 121 26.01 -8.68 4.60
N PHE A 122 26.09 -7.40 4.26
CA PHE A 122 25.02 -6.42 4.50
C PHE A 122 24.38 -5.87 3.23
N GLY A 123 24.96 -6.11 2.04
CA GLY A 123 24.48 -5.55 0.78
C GLY A 123 23.02 -5.90 0.49
N ALA A 124 22.64 -7.16 0.69
CA ALA A 124 21.25 -7.61 0.51
C ALA A 124 20.27 -6.93 1.49
N GLN A 125 20.69 -6.68 2.73
CA GLN A 125 19.86 -6.02 3.75
C GLN A 125 19.71 -4.53 3.46
N LEU A 126 20.79 -3.86 3.04
CA LEU A 126 20.78 -2.45 2.62
C LEU A 126 19.89 -2.26 1.39
N GLN A 127 20.04 -3.12 0.38
CA GLN A 127 19.21 -3.08 -0.82
C GLN A 127 17.73 -3.25 -0.45
N ARG A 128 17.41 -4.22 0.41
CA ARG A 128 16.04 -4.44 0.86
C ARG A 128 15.48 -3.25 1.64
N LEU A 129 16.26 -2.65 2.53
CA LEU A 129 15.84 -1.49 3.30
C LEU A 129 15.61 -0.27 2.41
N MET A 130 16.50 0.01 1.46
CA MET A 130 16.34 1.10 0.49
C MET A 130 15.10 0.90 -0.38
N LEU A 131 14.88 -0.32 -0.90
CA LEU A 131 13.69 -0.64 -1.69
C LEU A 131 12.41 -0.46 -0.87
N THR A 132 12.39 -0.99 0.36
CA THR A 132 11.22 -0.86 1.25
C THR A 132 10.92 0.61 1.57
N GLN A 133 11.96 1.43 1.79
CA GLN A 133 11.77 2.87 2.05
C GLN A 133 11.31 3.63 0.80
N LEU A 134 11.85 3.31 -0.38
CA LEU A 134 11.36 3.89 -1.64
C LEU A 134 9.90 3.53 -1.87
N GLU A 135 9.53 2.25 -1.73
CA GLU A 135 8.15 1.78 -1.86
C GLU A 135 7.22 2.51 -0.89
N ALA A 136 7.64 2.69 0.37
CA ALA A 136 6.87 3.44 1.35
C ALA A 136 6.68 4.91 0.94
N VAL A 137 7.74 5.58 0.45
CA VAL A 137 7.66 6.96 -0.03
C VAL A 137 6.74 7.06 -1.26
N GLU A 138 6.87 6.15 -2.21
CA GLU A 138 6.02 6.08 -3.41
C GLU A 138 4.54 5.88 -3.04
N GLN A 139 4.24 4.98 -2.09
CA GLN A 139 2.88 4.78 -1.59
C GLN A 139 2.31 6.04 -0.92
N HIS A 140 3.12 6.75 -0.12
CA HIS A 140 2.70 8.00 0.51
C HIS A 140 2.46 9.11 -0.54
N LEU A 141 3.33 9.21 -1.54
CA LEU A 141 3.16 10.17 -2.64
C LEU A 141 1.92 9.87 -3.46
N ALA A 142 1.69 8.61 -3.85
CA ALA A 142 0.50 8.18 -4.58
C ALA A 142 -0.78 8.48 -3.79
N ARG A 143 -0.75 8.31 -2.46
CA ARG A 143 -1.87 8.62 -1.57
C ARG A 143 -2.15 10.12 -1.47
N LEU A 144 -1.10 10.95 -1.34
CA LEU A 144 -1.24 12.40 -1.34
C LEU A 144 -1.78 12.92 -2.68
N GLU A 145 -1.27 12.38 -3.79
CA GLU A 145 -1.73 12.70 -5.14
C GLU A 145 -3.21 12.33 -5.30
N PHE A 146 -3.61 11.14 -4.86
CA PHE A 146 -5.01 10.70 -4.90
C PHE A 146 -5.92 11.62 -4.08
N PHE A 147 -5.55 11.99 -2.85
CA PHE A 147 -6.37 12.91 -2.04
C PHE A 147 -6.45 14.32 -2.63
N LYS A 148 -5.38 14.79 -3.26
CA LYS A 148 -5.43 16.04 -4.03
C LYS A 148 -6.42 15.91 -5.19
N ASP A 149 -6.38 14.79 -5.91
CA ASP A 149 -7.25 14.52 -7.05
C ASP A 149 -8.72 14.25 -6.65
N CYS A 150 -9.00 13.94 -5.39
CA CYS A 150 -10.37 13.80 -4.89
C CYS A 150 -11.21 15.07 -5.06
N ALA A 151 -10.59 16.25 -5.08
CA ALA A 151 -11.29 17.51 -5.35
C ALA A 151 -11.62 17.71 -6.85
N ASN A 152 -11.08 16.88 -7.74
CA ASN A 152 -11.32 17.02 -9.18
C ASN A 152 -12.75 16.54 -9.53
N PRO A 153 -13.40 17.19 -10.49
CA PRO A 153 -14.71 16.76 -10.98
C PRO A 153 -14.63 15.37 -11.62
N LEU A 154 -15.75 14.65 -11.59
CA LEU A 154 -15.90 13.41 -12.35
C LEU A 154 -15.96 13.73 -13.86
N ASN A 155 -14.88 13.40 -14.58
CA ASN A 155 -14.76 13.67 -16.01
C ASN A 155 -15.08 12.45 -16.86
N GLU A 156 -14.65 11.27 -16.41
CA GLU A 156 -14.85 10.00 -17.08
C GLU A 156 -15.12 8.90 -16.05
N ALA A 157 -15.92 7.92 -16.44
CA ALA A 157 -16.14 6.72 -15.65
C ALA A 157 -16.49 5.55 -16.57
N GLY A 158 -16.04 4.37 -16.21
CA GLY A 158 -16.17 3.19 -17.05
C GLY A 158 -16.12 1.90 -16.25
N VAL A 159 -16.76 0.88 -16.81
CA VAL A 159 -16.61 -0.49 -16.33
C VAL A 159 -15.74 -1.21 -17.33
N PHE A 160 -14.68 -1.84 -16.84
CA PHE A 160 -13.83 -2.67 -17.67
C PHE A 160 -13.99 -4.13 -17.26
N VAL A 161 -14.08 -4.98 -18.28
CA VAL A 161 -14.25 -6.42 -18.12
C VAL A 161 -13.08 -7.11 -18.78
N GLN A 162 -12.37 -7.93 -18.02
CA GLN A 162 -11.32 -8.76 -18.56
C GLN A 162 -11.91 -10.11 -18.94
N LEU A 163 -11.83 -10.51 -20.21
CA LEU A 163 -12.30 -11.82 -20.68
C LEU A 163 -11.23 -12.89 -20.47
N ARG A 164 -11.63 -14.15 -20.25
CA ARG A 164 -10.69 -15.29 -20.14
C ARG A 164 -9.93 -15.57 -21.44
N HIS A 165 -10.57 -15.30 -22.59
CA HIS A 165 -10.00 -15.46 -23.93
C HIS A 165 -10.41 -14.26 -24.79
N GLY A 166 -9.56 -13.84 -25.73
CA GLY A 166 -9.94 -12.85 -26.74
C GLY A 166 -10.99 -13.44 -27.67
N ARG A 167 -12.26 -13.10 -27.46
CA ARG A 167 -13.40 -13.59 -28.23
C ARG A 167 -14.12 -12.44 -28.91
N SER A 168 -14.77 -12.74 -30.04
CA SER A 168 -15.61 -11.77 -30.74
C SER A 168 -16.89 -11.47 -29.92
N PRO A 169 -17.46 -10.26 -29.98
CA PRO A 169 -18.72 -9.91 -29.30
C PRO A 169 -19.87 -10.89 -29.60
N HIS A 170 -19.91 -11.45 -30.82
CA HIS A 170 -20.92 -12.43 -31.24
C HIS A 170 -20.86 -13.75 -30.45
N GLU A 171 -19.68 -14.16 -29.97
CA GLU A 171 -19.52 -15.37 -29.15
C GLU A 171 -19.94 -15.20 -27.69
N ILE A 172 -20.03 -13.94 -27.23
CA ILE A 172 -20.48 -13.60 -25.87
C ILE A 172 -22.02 -13.72 -25.78
N GLY A 173 -22.72 -13.50 -26.90
CA GLY A 173 -24.18 -13.42 -26.93
C GLY A 173 -24.70 -12.13 -26.29
N HIS A 174 -26.01 -12.07 -26.02
CA HIS A 174 -26.61 -10.93 -25.35
C HIS A 174 -26.02 -10.74 -23.96
N PHE A 175 -25.53 -9.54 -23.67
CA PHE A 175 -24.97 -9.21 -22.37
C PHE A 175 -25.34 -7.80 -21.95
N ARG A 176 -25.46 -7.63 -20.64
CA ARG A 176 -25.61 -6.30 -20.03
C ARG A 176 -24.77 -6.22 -18.76
N ILE A 177 -24.31 -5.02 -18.49
CA ILE A 177 -23.53 -4.64 -17.31
C ILE A 177 -24.19 -3.38 -16.76
N LEU A 178 -24.44 -3.38 -15.47
CA LEU A 178 -24.92 -2.22 -14.73
C LEU A 178 -24.18 -2.14 -13.41
N VAL A 179 -23.50 -1.03 -13.18
CA VAL A 179 -22.79 -0.73 -11.94
C VAL A 179 -23.43 0.49 -11.30
N GLN A 180 -23.72 0.40 -10.01
CA GLN A 180 -24.38 1.47 -9.26
C GLN A 180 -23.53 1.83 -8.05
N ILE A 181 -23.13 3.10 -7.97
CA ILE A 181 -22.39 3.69 -6.84
C ILE A 181 -23.35 4.57 -6.07
N MET A 182 -23.71 4.17 -4.86
CA MET A 182 -24.70 4.89 -4.05
C MET A 182 -24.44 4.73 -2.56
N SER A 183 -25.05 5.61 -1.77
CA SER A 183 -25.21 5.35 -0.34
C SER A 183 -26.45 4.51 -0.11
N ILE A 184 -26.37 3.57 0.84
CA ILE A 184 -27.55 2.89 1.38
C ILE A 184 -28.24 3.73 2.46
N GLN A 185 -27.60 4.81 2.92
CA GLN A 185 -28.17 5.74 3.89
C GLN A 185 -29.05 6.76 3.16
N SER A 186 -30.22 7.04 3.73
CA SER A 186 -31.16 8.05 3.23
C SER A 186 -31.25 9.21 4.22
N PRO A 187 -31.13 10.49 3.78
CA PRO A 187 -30.91 10.93 2.40
C PRO A 187 -29.47 10.73 1.92
N ASP A 188 -29.30 10.53 0.61
CA ASP A 188 -27.97 10.44 -0.01
C ASP A 188 -27.40 11.87 -0.21
N PRO A 189 -26.26 12.21 0.44
CA PRO A 189 -25.67 13.55 0.34
C PRO A 189 -24.93 13.84 -0.97
N SER A 190 -24.65 12.83 -1.81
CA SER A 190 -23.92 13.01 -3.08
C SER A 190 -24.57 12.22 -4.23
N PRO A 191 -24.17 12.42 -5.50
CA PRO A 191 -24.84 11.79 -6.63
C PRO A 191 -24.72 10.27 -6.61
N THR A 192 -25.85 9.60 -6.79
CA THR A 192 -25.87 8.18 -7.15
C THR A 192 -25.38 8.04 -8.59
N LEU A 193 -24.26 7.35 -8.81
CA LEU A 193 -23.68 7.14 -10.14
C LEU A 193 -24.10 5.78 -10.70
N CYS A 194 -24.67 5.75 -11.89
CA CYS A 194 -25.00 4.52 -12.61
C CYS A 194 -24.20 4.44 -13.90
N LEU A 195 -23.45 3.35 -14.07
CA LEU A 195 -22.66 3.03 -15.24
C LEU A 195 -23.28 1.81 -15.92
N SER A 196 -23.43 1.84 -17.24
CA SER A 196 -23.98 0.67 -17.96
C SER A 196 -23.35 0.42 -19.32
N SER A 197 -23.46 -0.83 -19.77
CA SER A 197 -23.11 -1.24 -21.13
C SER A 197 -23.93 -2.45 -21.56
N ARG A 198 -24.20 -2.58 -22.87
CA ARG A 198 -24.93 -3.71 -23.47
C ARG A 198 -24.44 -4.01 -24.89
N ASP A 199 -24.65 -5.24 -25.35
CA ASP A 199 -24.25 -5.67 -26.70
C ASP A 199 -24.90 -4.89 -27.86
N GLY A 200 -26.08 -4.30 -27.63
CA GLY A 200 -26.82 -3.54 -28.64
C GLY A 200 -26.24 -2.18 -29.04
N ASP A 201 -25.15 -1.72 -28.42
CA ASP A 201 -24.53 -0.42 -28.72
C ASP A 201 -23.05 -0.56 -29.20
N PRO A 202 -22.75 -1.24 -30.33
CA PRO A 202 -21.37 -1.42 -30.80
C PRO A 202 -20.73 -0.12 -31.27
N ILE A 203 -19.43 0.03 -31.01
CA ILE A 203 -18.58 1.11 -31.54
C ILE A 203 -17.83 0.56 -32.76
N TRP A 204 -18.04 1.19 -33.91
CA TRP A 204 -17.42 0.83 -35.18
C TRP A 204 -16.17 1.68 -35.43
N GLU A 205 -15.08 1.06 -35.89
CA GLU A 205 -13.90 1.77 -36.37
C GLU A 205 -14.23 2.47 -37.70
N ARG A 206 -14.02 3.79 -37.78
CA ARG A 206 -14.33 4.57 -38.98
C ARG A 206 -13.18 4.40 -39.98
N GLY A 207 -13.38 3.60 -41.03
CA GLY A 207 -12.36 3.44 -42.07
C GLY A 207 -12.53 2.26 -43.04
N ASP A 208 -13.27 1.21 -42.65
CA ASP A 208 -13.47 0.03 -43.51
C ASP A 208 -14.94 -0.12 -43.91
N GLU A 209 -15.21 -0.49 -45.16
CA GLU A 209 -16.56 -0.65 -45.73
C GLU A 209 -17.41 -1.75 -45.06
N GLU A 210 -16.82 -2.55 -44.16
CA GLU A 210 -17.51 -3.53 -43.31
C GLU A 210 -17.37 -3.29 -41.80
N GLY A 211 -16.78 -2.15 -41.37
CA GLY A 211 -16.71 -1.70 -39.97
C GLY A 211 -16.25 -2.76 -38.96
N ARG A 212 -15.01 -2.69 -38.48
CA ARG A 212 -14.61 -3.54 -37.35
C ARG A 212 -15.25 -3.01 -36.05
N ILE A 213 -15.94 -3.86 -35.28
CA ILE A 213 -16.37 -3.51 -33.92
C ILE A 213 -15.13 -3.41 -33.03
N VAL A 214 -14.84 -2.20 -32.54
CA VAL A 214 -13.66 -1.90 -31.68
C VAL A 214 -14.04 -1.65 -30.22
N GLY A 215 -15.33 -1.72 -29.89
CA GLY A 215 -15.81 -1.58 -28.53
C GLY A 215 -17.33 -1.58 -28.43
N VAL A 216 -17.79 -1.26 -27.24
CA VAL A 216 -19.21 -1.20 -26.90
C VAL A 216 -19.43 0.10 -26.14
N LYS A 217 -20.49 0.82 -26.46
CA LYS A 217 -20.79 2.11 -25.84
C LYS A 217 -21.12 1.87 -24.36
N SER A 218 -20.44 2.63 -23.52
CA SER A 218 -20.80 2.75 -22.10
C SER A 218 -21.68 3.97 -21.91
N ARG A 219 -22.52 3.96 -20.88
CA ARG A 219 -23.40 5.08 -20.52
C ARG A 219 -23.25 5.41 -19.05
N LEU A 220 -23.43 6.68 -18.72
CA LEU A 220 -23.31 7.20 -17.36
C LEU A 220 -24.52 8.09 -17.04
N TRP A 221 -25.17 7.88 -15.90
CA TRP A 221 -26.25 8.76 -15.43
C TRP A 221 -26.28 8.87 -13.92
N SER A 222 -26.93 9.92 -13.40
CA SER A 222 -27.20 10.10 -11.98
C SER A 222 -28.68 10.25 -11.69
N ARG A 223 -29.08 9.82 -10.49
CA ARG A 223 -30.42 10.05 -9.92
C ARG A 223 -30.51 11.37 -9.15
N ASN A 224 -29.38 11.98 -8.79
CA ASN A 224 -29.35 13.22 -8.00
C ASN A 224 -28.09 14.05 -8.32
N PRO A 225 -28.17 15.12 -9.15
CA PRO A 225 -29.33 15.57 -9.89
C PRO A 225 -29.72 14.57 -11.00
N GLU A 226 -31.01 14.52 -11.35
CA GLU A 226 -31.47 13.76 -12.50
C GLU A 226 -30.79 14.29 -13.77
N GLY A 227 -29.91 13.49 -14.37
CA GLY A 227 -29.15 13.89 -15.54
C GLY A 227 -28.47 12.70 -16.21
N GLU A 228 -28.73 12.53 -17.51
CA GLU A 228 -28.02 11.56 -18.36
C GLU A 228 -26.73 12.22 -18.89
N ILE A 229 -25.56 11.61 -18.65
CA ILE A 229 -24.32 11.96 -19.35
C ILE A 229 -24.04 10.88 -20.39
N ARG A 230 -24.36 11.17 -21.65
CA ARG A 230 -24.02 10.31 -22.79
C ARG A 230 -22.55 10.42 -23.14
N ALA A 231 -21.67 9.83 -22.34
CA ALA A 231 -20.25 9.69 -22.68
C ALA A 231 -20.03 8.39 -23.48
N ALA A 232 -20.02 8.49 -24.82
CA ALA A 232 -19.48 7.44 -25.67
C ALA A 232 -17.95 7.58 -25.64
N VAL A 233 -17.24 6.77 -24.84
CA VAL A 233 -15.77 6.78 -24.86
C VAL A 233 -15.29 5.69 -25.82
N PRO A 234 -14.83 6.01 -27.04
CA PRO A 234 -14.11 5.05 -27.86
C PRO A 234 -12.80 4.68 -27.14
N SER A 235 -12.34 3.44 -27.33
CA SER A 235 -11.08 2.90 -26.79
C SER A 235 -9.80 3.63 -27.25
N LYS A 236 -9.93 4.76 -27.97
CA LYS A 236 -8.85 5.70 -28.30
C LYS A 236 -9.40 7.13 -28.28
N GLN A 237 -8.93 7.92 -27.30
CA GLN A 237 -8.95 9.39 -27.19
C GLN A 237 -10.08 10.17 -27.90
N ARG A 238 -10.92 10.86 -27.09
CA ARG A 238 -11.05 12.33 -27.05
C ARG A 238 -12.13 12.71 -26.03
N SER A 239 -11.71 13.39 -24.97
CA SER A 239 -12.58 14.03 -23.98
C SER A 239 -13.37 15.16 -24.63
N HIS A 240 -14.69 15.06 -24.66
CA HIS A 240 -15.54 16.24 -24.80
C HIS A 240 -15.78 16.82 -23.40
N PRO A 241 -15.78 18.15 -23.22
CA PRO A 241 -16.13 18.76 -21.95
C PRO A 241 -17.62 18.50 -21.68
N SER A 242 -17.91 17.55 -20.80
CA SER A 242 -19.23 17.44 -20.18
C SER A 242 -19.36 18.52 -19.10
N PRO A 243 -20.56 19.01 -18.75
CA PRO A 243 -20.74 20.07 -17.76
C PRO A 243 -20.14 19.63 -16.43
N ALA A 244 -18.99 20.19 -16.07
CA ALA A 244 -18.06 19.70 -15.05
C ALA A 244 -18.57 19.79 -13.58
N SER A 245 -19.87 19.91 -13.35
CA SER A 245 -20.45 20.07 -12.01
C SER A 245 -21.67 19.19 -11.71
N LEU A 246 -22.17 18.40 -12.66
CA LEU A 246 -23.44 17.66 -12.46
C LEU A 246 -23.29 16.34 -11.70
N LEU A 247 -22.10 15.73 -11.66
CA LEU A 247 -21.87 14.41 -11.05
C LEU A 247 -20.95 14.44 -9.82
N GLY A 248 -20.65 15.63 -9.29
CA GLY A 248 -19.76 15.77 -8.14
C GLY A 248 -18.29 15.53 -8.47
N THR A 249 -17.53 15.19 -7.44
CA THR A 249 -16.08 15.03 -7.44
C THR A 249 -15.68 13.57 -7.22
N LEU A 250 -14.42 13.24 -7.47
CA LEU A 250 -13.90 11.91 -7.15
C LEU A 250 -14.06 11.58 -5.66
N GLY A 251 -13.89 12.57 -4.77
CA GLY A 251 -14.09 12.42 -3.33
C GLY A 251 -15.53 12.10 -2.92
N ASP A 252 -16.54 12.48 -3.71
CA ASP A 252 -17.94 12.14 -3.43
C ASP A 252 -18.24 10.63 -3.53
N LEU A 253 -17.32 9.87 -4.13
CA LEU A 253 -17.38 8.42 -4.22
C LEU A 253 -16.80 7.70 -2.98
N ASP A 254 -16.24 8.44 -2.02
CA ASP A 254 -15.78 7.87 -0.76
C ASP A 254 -16.95 7.35 0.08
N GLN A 255 -16.71 6.28 0.82
CA GLN A 255 -17.69 5.63 1.71
C GLN A 255 -18.96 5.16 1.01
N ARG A 256 -18.87 4.82 -0.28
CA ARG A 256 -20.00 4.37 -1.11
C ARG A 256 -20.06 2.87 -1.28
N HIS A 257 -21.28 2.36 -1.44
CA HIS A 257 -21.50 0.99 -1.87
C HIS A 257 -21.47 0.91 -3.39
N LEU A 258 -20.81 -0.13 -3.88
CA LEU A 258 -20.74 -0.46 -5.30
C LEU A 258 -21.54 -1.74 -5.53
N PHE A 259 -22.61 -1.64 -6.31
CA PHE A 259 -23.44 -2.77 -6.71
C PHE A 259 -23.14 -3.10 -8.18
N VAL A 260 -22.70 -4.32 -8.45
CA VAL A 260 -22.26 -4.75 -9.78
C VAL A 260 -23.21 -5.82 -10.29
N TYR A 261 -24.01 -5.47 -11.29
CA TYR A 261 -24.93 -6.37 -11.95
C TYR A 261 -24.42 -6.70 -13.35
N ILE A 262 -24.43 -7.98 -13.69
CA ILE A 262 -24.17 -8.44 -15.05
C ILE A 262 -25.17 -9.51 -15.45
N THR A 263 -25.22 -9.86 -16.72
CA THR A 263 -25.98 -11.02 -17.18
C THR A 263 -25.20 -12.32 -16.99
N LYS A 264 -25.88 -13.41 -16.62
CA LYS A 264 -25.28 -14.73 -16.38
C LYS A 264 -24.33 -15.24 -17.49
N PRO A 265 -24.66 -15.12 -18.80
CA PRO A 265 -23.75 -15.55 -19.87
C PRO A 265 -22.42 -14.80 -19.88
N LEU A 266 -22.39 -13.54 -19.45
CA LEU A 266 -21.15 -12.77 -19.38
C LEU A 266 -20.27 -13.28 -18.24
N PHE A 267 -20.84 -13.53 -17.07
CA PHE A 267 -20.10 -13.98 -15.88
C PHE A 267 -19.27 -15.25 -16.12
N GLU A 268 -19.81 -16.19 -16.89
CA GLU A 268 -19.12 -17.44 -17.20
C GLU A 268 -17.85 -17.22 -18.05
N ARG A 269 -17.74 -16.06 -18.69
CA ARG A 269 -16.69 -15.73 -19.66
C ARG A 269 -15.65 -14.73 -19.15
N ILE A 270 -15.92 -14.05 -18.03
CA ILE A 270 -14.98 -13.07 -17.45
C ILE A 270 -13.86 -13.76 -16.65
N ARG A 271 -12.67 -13.15 -16.71
CA ARG A 271 -11.56 -13.33 -15.78
C ARG A 271 -11.74 -12.42 -14.57
N GLY A 272 -12.16 -11.18 -14.79
CA GLY A 272 -12.39 -10.20 -13.73
C GLY A 272 -13.18 -9.00 -14.24
N ILE A 273 -13.64 -8.18 -13.30
CA ILE A 273 -14.39 -6.96 -13.56
C ILE A 273 -13.88 -5.86 -12.65
N GLY A 274 -13.84 -4.64 -13.18
CA GLY A 274 -13.44 -3.48 -12.41
C GLY A 274 -14.14 -2.21 -12.84
N VAL A 275 -14.01 -1.22 -11.98
CA VAL A 275 -14.61 0.10 -12.14
C VAL A 275 -13.50 1.13 -12.10
N GLN A 276 -13.50 1.96 -13.13
CA GLN A 276 -12.56 3.05 -13.29
C GLN A 276 -13.33 4.37 -13.30
N VAL A 277 -12.78 5.36 -12.61
CA VAL A 277 -13.29 6.73 -12.62
C VAL A 277 -12.10 7.66 -12.76
N ASN A 278 -12.20 8.62 -13.69
CA ASN A 278 -11.06 9.37 -14.18
C ASN A 278 -9.95 8.38 -14.60
N ASN A 279 -8.73 8.63 -14.18
CA ASN A 279 -7.58 7.76 -14.35
C ASN A 279 -7.35 6.85 -13.14
N TYR A 280 -8.34 6.59 -12.29
CA TYR A 280 -8.18 5.72 -11.12
C TYR A 280 -9.01 4.44 -11.23
N VAL A 281 -8.37 3.29 -10.98
CA VAL A 281 -9.08 2.02 -10.79
C VAL A 281 -9.60 1.98 -9.35
N LEU A 282 -10.90 2.22 -9.18
CA LEU A 282 -11.53 2.25 -7.86
C LEU A 282 -11.63 0.85 -7.26
N ALA A 283 -11.91 -0.15 -8.09
CA ALA A 283 -11.95 -1.54 -7.68
C ALA A 283 -11.72 -2.46 -8.88
N PHE A 284 -11.04 -3.57 -8.65
CA PHE A 284 -10.93 -4.68 -9.59
C PHE A 284 -10.95 -5.99 -8.82
N VAL A 285 -11.74 -6.95 -9.28
CA VAL A 285 -11.89 -8.24 -8.62
C VAL A 285 -11.91 -9.35 -9.65
N ASP A 286 -11.06 -10.35 -9.43
CA ASP A 286 -11.06 -11.58 -10.20
C ASP A 286 -12.34 -12.38 -9.95
N ARG A 287 -12.83 -13.05 -10.99
CA ARG A 287 -14.04 -13.88 -10.94
C ARG A 287 -14.02 -14.89 -9.79
N GLU A 288 -12.86 -15.42 -9.46
CA GLU A 288 -12.71 -16.41 -8.39
C GLU A 288 -13.06 -15.86 -7.02
N SER A 289 -13.03 -14.54 -6.84
CA SER A 289 -13.41 -13.85 -5.60
C SER A 289 -14.85 -13.35 -5.61
N LEU A 290 -15.62 -13.65 -6.67
CA LEU A 290 -17.01 -13.22 -6.84
C LEU A 290 -18.01 -14.35 -6.54
N VAL A 291 -19.14 -13.96 -5.96
CA VAL A 291 -20.31 -14.81 -5.72
C VAL A 291 -21.49 -14.23 -6.49
N PRO A 292 -22.00 -14.93 -7.52
CA PRO A 292 -23.16 -14.49 -8.26
C PRO A 292 -24.46 -14.77 -7.48
N ILE A 293 -25.37 -13.80 -7.43
CA ILE A 293 -26.71 -13.96 -6.87
C ILE A 293 -27.73 -13.55 -7.92
N ASP A 294 -28.73 -14.40 -8.19
CA ASP A 294 -29.81 -14.07 -9.11
C ASP A 294 -30.70 -12.99 -8.48
N THR A 295 -30.57 -11.75 -8.94
CA THR A 295 -31.38 -10.61 -8.48
C THR A 295 -31.39 -9.50 -9.52
N ASP A 296 -32.47 -8.73 -9.53
CA ASP A 296 -32.60 -7.56 -10.38
C ASP A 296 -31.83 -6.35 -9.79
N PRO A 297 -31.41 -5.40 -10.66
CA PRO A 297 -30.75 -4.17 -10.22
C PRO A 297 -31.64 -3.30 -9.32
N LEU A 298 -31.07 -2.73 -8.26
CA LEU A 298 -31.78 -1.82 -7.35
C LEU A 298 -32.35 -0.60 -8.09
N ILE A 299 -31.54 0.03 -8.95
CA ILE A 299 -32.02 1.01 -9.93
C ILE A 299 -32.28 0.30 -11.26
N PRO A 300 -33.51 0.31 -11.78
CA PRO A 300 -33.83 -0.33 -13.04
C PRO A 300 -33.00 0.22 -14.21
N TRP A 301 -32.84 -0.63 -15.23
CA TRP A 301 -32.25 -0.21 -16.49
C TRP A 301 -33.09 0.93 -17.10
N PRO A 302 -32.47 2.04 -17.58
CA PRO A 302 -33.20 3.25 -17.93
C PRO A 302 -34.01 3.14 -19.23
N GLU A 303 -33.61 2.26 -20.15
CA GLU A 303 -34.29 2.04 -21.43
C GLU A 303 -35.18 0.79 -21.44
N PRO A 304 -36.22 0.75 -22.27
CA PRO A 304 -36.95 -0.49 -22.49
C PRO A 304 -36.03 -1.55 -23.12
N LEU A 305 -36.01 -2.73 -22.51
CA LEU A 305 -35.28 -3.90 -22.98
C LEU A 305 -36.14 -4.68 -23.98
N THR A 306 -35.52 -5.19 -25.05
CA THR A 306 -36.15 -6.12 -25.99
C THR A 306 -36.50 -7.44 -25.30
N ASP A 307 -37.40 -8.23 -25.88
CA ASP A 307 -37.78 -9.55 -25.32
C ASP A 307 -36.58 -10.50 -25.19
N ARG A 308 -35.64 -10.43 -26.14
CA ARG A 308 -34.40 -11.20 -26.12
C ARG A 308 -33.48 -10.78 -24.98
N GLU A 309 -33.34 -9.47 -24.75
CA GLU A 309 -32.56 -8.97 -23.61
C GLU A 309 -33.25 -9.33 -22.28
N ARG A 310 -34.59 -9.21 -22.17
CA ARG A 310 -35.35 -9.56 -20.97
C ARG A 310 -35.26 -11.06 -20.62
N ALA A 311 -35.16 -11.92 -21.63
CA ALA A 311 -35.02 -13.36 -21.41
C ALA A 311 -33.70 -13.75 -20.73
N VAL A 312 -32.68 -12.89 -20.72
CA VAL A 312 -31.42 -13.14 -20.02
C VAL A 312 -31.50 -12.57 -18.60
N PRO A 313 -31.40 -13.39 -17.54
CA PRO A 313 -31.54 -12.88 -16.17
C PRO A 313 -30.31 -12.05 -15.74
N TRP A 314 -30.56 -11.12 -14.83
CA TRP A 314 -29.53 -10.40 -14.09
C TRP A 314 -28.95 -11.27 -12.96
N ILE A 315 -27.68 -11.04 -12.70
CA ILE A 315 -27.01 -11.50 -11.49
C ILE A 315 -26.29 -10.31 -10.85
N GLU A 316 -26.33 -10.21 -9.53
CA GLU A 316 -25.47 -9.35 -8.73
C GLU A 316 -24.17 -10.09 -8.38
N LEU A 317 -23.05 -9.38 -8.43
CA LEU A 317 -21.73 -9.90 -8.09
C LEU A 317 -21.31 -9.39 -6.71
N LEU A 318 -21.36 -10.27 -5.71
CA LEU A 318 -20.85 -10.00 -4.37
C LEU A 318 -19.42 -10.51 -4.20
N LEU A 319 -18.71 -10.01 -3.18
CA LEU A 319 -17.37 -10.48 -2.80
C LEU A 319 -17.47 -11.69 -1.87
N LYS A 320 -16.60 -12.68 -2.05
CA LYS A 320 -16.38 -13.73 -1.03
C LYS A 320 -15.84 -13.09 0.26
N ALA A 321 -16.45 -13.38 1.40
CA ALA A 321 -15.93 -12.98 2.71
C ALA A 321 -15.02 -14.07 3.28
N GLU A 322 -13.96 -13.64 3.97
CA GLU A 322 -12.89 -14.53 4.47
C GLU A 322 -13.26 -15.31 5.75
N SER A 323 -14.44 -15.08 6.33
CA SER A 323 -14.86 -15.70 7.60
C SER A 323 -15.92 -16.79 7.43
N PRO A 324 -15.73 -18.01 7.99
CA PRO A 324 -16.72 -19.08 8.00
C PRO A 324 -17.74 -18.99 9.16
N SER A 325 -17.87 -17.85 9.84
CA SER A 325 -18.48 -17.78 11.18
C SER A 325 -19.99 -17.53 11.23
N LEU A 326 -20.71 -17.51 10.11
CA LEU A 326 -22.17 -17.39 10.13
C LEU A 326 -22.83 -18.74 9.85
N PRO A 327 -23.82 -19.17 10.68
CA PRO A 327 -24.54 -20.40 10.41
C PRO A 327 -25.36 -20.27 9.11
N PRO A 328 -25.55 -21.35 8.33
CA PRO A 328 -26.39 -21.35 7.14
C PRO A 328 -27.80 -20.81 7.45
N PRO A 329 -28.43 -20.04 6.54
CA PRO A 329 -28.12 -19.88 5.12
C PRO A 329 -27.26 -18.65 4.79
N ALA A 330 -26.53 -18.08 5.76
CA ALA A 330 -25.70 -16.91 5.52
C ALA A 330 -24.49 -17.28 4.64
N TRP A 331 -24.58 -17.03 3.34
CA TRP A 331 -23.39 -17.00 2.50
C TRP A 331 -22.46 -15.92 3.04
N PRO A 332 -21.17 -16.21 3.28
CA PRO A 332 -20.20 -15.20 3.70
C PRO A 332 -19.91 -14.32 2.49
N THR A 333 -20.81 -13.38 2.20
CA THR A 333 -20.69 -12.41 1.11
C THR A 333 -20.57 -11.01 1.65
N LYS A 334 -19.77 -10.17 1.00
CA LYS A 334 -19.63 -8.75 1.33
C LYS A 334 -19.93 -7.91 0.09
N ASN A 335 -20.65 -6.81 0.29
CA ASN A 335 -20.81 -5.79 -0.74
C ASN A 335 -19.47 -5.10 -1.01
N TRP A 336 -19.31 -4.62 -2.25
CA TRP A 336 -18.18 -3.77 -2.56
C TRP A 336 -18.39 -2.43 -1.86
N TYR A 337 -17.36 -1.97 -1.16
CA TYR A 337 -17.41 -0.74 -0.39
C TYR A 337 -16.15 0.08 -0.66
N LEU A 338 -16.33 1.28 -1.17
CA LEU A 338 -15.26 2.23 -1.43
C LEU A 338 -14.94 2.93 -0.11
N ASP A 339 -13.70 2.79 0.36
CA ASP A 339 -13.19 3.48 1.54
C ASP A 339 -11.78 3.98 1.24
N PHE A 340 -11.71 5.26 0.88
CA PHE A 340 -10.48 5.95 0.50
C PHE A 340 -9.58 6.20 1.72
N SER A 341 -10.14 6.14 2.93
CA SER A 341 -9.34 6.17 4.16
C SER A 341 -8.53 4.88 4.34
N ARG A 342 -9.04 3.73 3.85
CA ARG A 342 -8.39 2.41 4.00
C ARG A 342 -7.61 1.95 2.78
N SER A 343 -7.93 2.47 1.60
CA SER A 343 -7.35 2.04 0.34
C SER A 343 -7.03 3.23 -0.56
N THR A 344 -5.93 3.14 -1.31
CA THR A 344 -5.55 4.15 -2.30
C THR A 344 -5.72 3.55 -3.69
N PRO A 345 -6.73 3.99 -4.47
CA PRO A 345 -6.94 3.55 -5.84
C PRO A 345 -5.69 3.69 -6.70
N THR A 346 -5.45 2.72 -7.58
CA THR A 346 -4.31 2.75 -8.48
C THR A 346 -4.55 3.73 -9.62
N LYS A 347 -3.63 4.67 -9.80
CA LYS A 347 -3.65 5.62 -10.92
C LYS A 347 -3.11 4.95 -12.19
N LEU A 348 -3.87 5.04 -13.27
CA LEU A 348 -3.46 4.63 -14.60
C LEU A 348 -2.67 5.77 -15.28
N PRO A 349 -1.59 5.45 -16.01
CA PRO A 349 -0.87 6.45 -16.78
C PRO A 349 -1.80 7.05 -17.84
N THR A 350 -1.85 8.37 -17.92
CA THR A 350 -2.51 9.09 -19.02
C THR A 350 -1.73 8.84 -20.30
N THR A 351 -2.32 8.09 -21.23
CA THR A 351 -1.79 7.83 -22.60
C THR A 351 -2.07 8.95 -23.58
#